data_AF-A0A942D238-F1
#
_entry.id   AF-A0A942D238-F1
#
_cell.length_a   1.000
_cell.length_b   1.000
_cell.length_c   1.000
_cell.angle_alpha   90.00
_cell.angle_beta   90.00
_cell.angle_gamma   90.00
#
_symmetry.space_group_name_H-M   'P 1'
#
loop_
_entity.id
_entity.type
_entity.pdbx_description
1 polymer ?
#
loop_
_entity_poly.entity_id
_entity_poly.type
_entity_poly.pdbx_seq_one_letter_code
_entity_poly.pdbx_strand_id
1 'polypeptide(L)'
;MRFDNFRAKLGLALVLAIGAVGLLLPSGAAAQCGGGGLSAATIDVCTPTAKARLLANGMLVPPASAPPRVKAVIAAANKIRSKPYIYGGGHARWYDRGYDCSGSVSFALHGGRFLASPLPSGSLESWEEEGEGRWITVYANPGHAYAVIAGVRWDTSGDEGGETGPRWHSELRDNVGYVARHPAGY
;
A
#
# COMPACT_ATOMS: atom_id res chain seq x y z
N MET A 1 28.98 -29.30 63.79
CA MET A 1 29.57 -30.65 63.89
C MET A 1 29.02 -31.48 62.73
N ARG A 2 29.94 -32.05 61.93
CA ARG A 2 29.69 -32.91 60.76
C ARG A 2 29.45 -34.36 61.20
N PHE A 3 28.63 -35.11 60.46
CA PHE A 3 28.73 -36.56 60.18
C PHE A 3 27.82 -36.83 58.98
N ASP A 4 28.29 -37.03 57.74
CA ASP A 4 29.02 -38.17 57.15
C ASP A 4 28.09 -39.22 56.52
N ASN A 5 28.19 -39.29 55.18
CA ASN A 5 28.26 -40.48 54.32
C ASN A 5 27.03 -41.40 54.15
N PHE A 6 26.52 -41.47 52.91
CA PHE A 6 26.19 -42.75 52.28
C PHE A 6 26.47 -42.73 50.77
N ARG A 7 27.22 -43.74 50.31
CA ARG A 7 27.59 -44.00 48.91
C ARG A 7 26.53 -44.89 48.25
N ALA A 8 26.18 -44.61 47.00
CA ALA A 8 25.76 -45.63 46.03
C ALA A 8 26.06 -45.16 44.60
N LYS A 9 26.75 -46.00 43.83
CA LYS A 9 27.05 -45.83 42.41
C LYS A 9 25.98 -46.53 41.58
N LEU A 10 25.66 -45.98 40.39
CA LEU A 10 25.47 -46.63 39.07
C LEU A 10 24.33 -46.01 38.24
N GLY A 11 24.56 -45.91 36.93
CA GLY A 11 23.55 -45.66 35.89
C GLY A 11 23.68 -44.27 35.25
N LEU A 12 24.61 -44.04 34.33
CA LEU A 12 24.44 -44.27 32.88
C LEU A 12 23.17 -43.60 32.30
N ALA A 13 23.32 -42.41 31.73
CA ALA A 13 22.86 -42.10 30.37
C ALA A 13 23.25 -40.66 30.00
N LEU A 14 24.18 -40.57 29.06
CA LEU A 14 24.49 -39.38 28.27
C LEU A 14 23.28 -39.06 27.38
N VAL A 15 22.70 -37.88 27.52
CA VAL A 15 21.87 -37.27 26.47
C VAL A 15 22.49 -35.91 26.13
N LEU A 16 23.14 -35.88 24.97
CA LEU A 16 23.62 -34.69 24.29
C LEU A 16 22.45 -33.75 24.01
N ALA A 17 22.40 -32.60 24.69
CA ALA A 17 21.56 -31.49 24.28
C ALA A 17 22.27 -30.77 23.10
N ILE A 18 21.94 -31.18 21.87
CA ILE A 18 22.35 -30.46 20.67
C ILE A 18 21.44 -29.23 20.55
N GLY A 19 22.07 -28.05 20.59
CA GLY A 19 21.41 -26.78 20.40
C GLY A 19 20.97 -26.57 18.95
N ALA A 20 19.83 -25.93 18.78
CA ALA A 20 19.48 -25.15 17.60
C ALA A 20 18.45 -24.09 18.02
N VAL A 21 18.95 -22.93 18.47
CA VAL A 21 18.12 -21.72 18.55
C VAL A 21 17.87 -21.29 17.11
N GLY A 22 16.75 -21.70 16.55
CA GLY A 22 16.27 -21.19 15.26
C GLY A 22 15.81 -19.75 15.47
N LEU A 23 16.67 -18.78 15.14
CA LEU A 23 16.24 -17.40 14.93
C LEU A 23 15.29 -17.40 13.72
N LEU A 24 13.98 -17.35 13.98
CA LEU A 24 12.99 -16.91 13.02
C LEU A 24 13.20 -15.41 12.80
N LEU A 25 14.04 -15.06 11.83
CA LEU A 25 14.06 -13.69 11.31
C LEU A 25 12.76 -13.48 10.51
N PRO A 26 12.03 -12.36 10.72
CA PRO A 26 11.00 -11.97 9.77
C PRO A 26 11.68 -11.74 8.43
N SER A 27 11.32 -12.55 7.43
CA SER A 27 11.70 -12.32 6.04
C SER A 27 10.90 -11.13 5.52
N GLY A 28 11.23 -9.92 6.00
CA GLY A 28 10.99 -8.72 5.21
C GLY A 28 11.94 -8.82 4.02
N ALA A 29 11.42 -9.10 2.84
CA ALA A 29 12.17 -8.95 1.60
C ALA A 29 12.45 -7.46 1.38
N ALA A 30 13.36 -6.88 2.16
CA ALA A 30 14.00 -5.63 1.80
C ALA A 30 14.88 -5.95 0.60
N ALA A 31 14.49 -5.44 -0.57
CA ALA A 31 15.33 -5.51 -1.76
C ALA A 31 16.72 -4.99 -1.40
N GLN A 32 17.73 -5.85 -1.48
CA GLN A 32 19.11 -5.48 -1.22
C GLN A 32 19.60 -4.61 -2.37
N CYS A 33 19.66 -3.31 -2.12
CA CYS A 33 20.18 -2.32 -3.06
C CYS A 33 21.71 -2.40 -3.13
N GLY A 34 22.21 -3.42 -3.83
CA GLY A 34 23.61 -3.55 -4.23
C GLY A 34 23.80 -2.98 -5.63
N GLY A 35 24.53 -1.87 -5.76
CA GLY A 35 24.76 -1.19 -7.03
C GLY A 35 25.59 -2.03 -8.01
N GLY A 36 25.17 -2.05 -9.27
CA GLY A 36 25.98 -2.53 -10.39
C GLY A 36 25.21 -3.35 -11.41
N GLY A 37 24.39 -2.69 -12.25
CA GLY A 37 23.77 -3.35 -13.40
C GLY A 37 23.08 -2.36 -14.33
N LEU A 38 23.75 -1.99 -15.42
CA LEU A 38 23.13 -1.23 -16.51
C LEU A 38 22.31 -2.19 -17.38
N SER A 39 21.10 -2.53 -16.96
CA SER A 39 20.09 -3.19 -17.81
C SER A 39 18.91 -2.26 -18.00
N ALA A 40 18.64 -1.86 -19.24
CA ALA A 40 17.59 -0.90 -19.60
C ALA A 40 16.16 -1.47 -19.52
N ALA A 41 15.96 -2.66 -18.94
CA ALA A 41 14.65 -3.31 -18.85
C ALA A 41 14.30 -3.88 -17.47
N THR A 42 15.18 -3.77 -16.46
CA THR A 42 14.85 -4.12 -15.09
C THR A 42 14.43 -2.86 -14.35
N ILE A 43 13.20 -2.84 -13.86
CA ILE A 43 12.72 -1.83 -12.93
C ILE A 43 13.73 -1.70 -11.79
N ASP A 44 14.46 -0.58 -11.72
CA ASP A 44 15.40 -0.30 -10.64
C ASP A 44 14.61 0.01 -9.37
N VAL A 45 14.39 -1.02 -8.55
CA VAL A 45 13.62 -0.97 -7.30
C VAL A 45 14.23 0.01 -6.29
N CYS A 46 15.51 0.35 -6.43
CA CYS A 46 16.28 1.11 -5.45
C CYS A 46 16.30 2.62 -5.67
N THR A 47 15.87 3.10 -6.84
CA THR A 47 15.77 4.54 -7.11
C THR A 47 14.38 5.05 -6.71
N PRO A 48 14.29 6.05 -5.80
CA PRO A 48 13.01 6.68 -5.46
C PRO A 48 12.32 7.26 -6.68
N THR A 49 11.00 7.06 -6.77
CA THR A 49 10.20 7.63 -7.84
C THR A 49 10.05 9.14 -7.65
N ALA A 50 9.99 9.88 -8.76
CA ALA A 50 9.65 11.30 -8.69
C ALA A 50 8.22 11.46 -8.17
N LYS A 51 7.97 12.49 -7.36
CA LYS A 51 6.64 12.80 -6.84
C LYS A 51 5.83 13.66 -7.82
N ALA A 52 4.52 13.48 -7.79
CA ALA A 52 3.60 14.39 -8.46
C ALA A 52 3.50 15.73 -7.71
N ARG A 53 3.03 16.77 -8.42
CA ARG A 53 2.89 18.11 -7.88
C ARG A 53 1.42 18.50 -7.76
N LEU A 54 0.95 18.73 -6.54
CA LEU A 54 -0.39 19.23 -6.27
C LEU A 54 -0.43 20.74 -6.56
N LEU A 55 -1.40 21.17 -7.36
CA LEU A 55 -1.62 22.59 -7.69
C LEU A 55 -2.61 23.22 -6.70
N ALA A 56 -2.56 24.55 -6.59
CA ALA A 56 -3.47 25.33 -5.74
C ALA A 56 -4.95 25.17 -6.14
N ASN A 57 -5.26 24.78 -7.38
CA ASN A 57 -6.62 24.50 -7.85
C ASN A 57 -7.07 23.05 -7.56
N GLY A 58 -6.32 22.32 -6.73
CA GLY A 58 -6.58 20.94 -6.34
C GLY A 58 -6.31 19.90 -7.42
N MET A 59 -5.72 20.24 -8.57
CA MET A 59 -5.31 19.24 -9.57
C MET A 59 -3.94 18.66 -9.24
N LEU A 60 -3.77 17.37 -9.48
CA LEU A 60 -2.47 16.71 -9.38
C LEU A 60 -1.81 16.60 -10.77
N VAL A 61 -0.56 17.08 -10.88
CA VAL A 61 0.24 16.97 -12.11
C VAL A 61 1.26 15.83 -11.96
N PRO A 62 1.21 14.79 -12.82
CA PRO A 62 2.16 13.69 -12.74
C PRO A 62 3.59 14.15 -13.09
N PRO A 63 4.64 13.54 -12.53
CA PRO A 63 6.00 13.78 -12.97
C PRO A 63 6.21 13.22 -14.38
N ALA A 64 7.15 13.80 -15.13
CA ALA A 64 7.43 13.38 -16.50
C ALA A 64 7.86 11.90 -16.60
N SER A 65 8.59 11.41 -15.59
CA SER A 65 9.05 10.03 -15.48
C SER A 65 7.97 9.01 -15.08
N ALA A 66 6.75 9.45 -14.70
CA ALA A 66 5.69 8.51 -14.35
C ALA A 66 5.31 7.62 -15.55
N PRO A 67 5.11 6.30 -15.33
CA PRO A 67 4.61 5.41 -16.35
C PRO A 67 3.27 5.90 -16.94
N PRO A 68 2.98 5.62 -18.22
CA PRO A 68 1.73 6.05 -18.86
C PRO A 68 0.46 5.65 -18.10
N ARG A 69 0.43 4.44 -17.50
CA ARG A 69 -0.72 3.99 -16.70
C ARG A 69 -0.90 4.81 -15.42
N VAL A 70 0.18 5.17 -14.73
CA VAL A 70 0.13 6.04 -13.54
C VAL A 70 -0.37 7.44 -13.89
N LYS A 71 0.10 8.00 -15.02
CA LYS A 71 -0.43 9.26 -15.55
C LYS A 71 -1.92 9.19 -15.83
N ALA A 72 -2.40 8.06 -16.36
CA ALA A 72 -3.82 7.85 -16.64
C ALA A 72 -4.65 7.70 -15.34
N VAL A 73 -4.12 7.07 -14.29
CA VAL A 73 -4.74 7.05 -12.96
C VAL A 73 -4.92 8.47 -12.42
N ILE A 74 -3.86 9.28 -12.45
CA ILE A 74 -3.91 10.67 -11.99
C ILE A 74 -4.91 11.49 -12.81
N ALA A 75 -4.91 11.32 -14.13
CA ALA A 75 -5.87 11.99 -15.01
C ALA A 75 -7.33 11.59 -14.69
N ALA A 76 -7.59 10.33 -14.36
CA ALA A 76 -8.92 9.87 -13.98
C ALA A 76 -9.35 10.44 -12.61
N ALA A 77 -8.50 10.33 -11.59
CA ALA A 77 -8.77 10.93 -10.28
C ALA A 77 -9.06 12.44 -10.40
N ASN A 78 -8.27 13.18 -11.16
CA ASN A 78 -8.51 14.60 -11.42
C ASN A 78 -9.90 14.92 -12.00
N LYS A 79 -10.54 14.00 -12.75
CA LYS A 79 -11.89 14.22 -13.30
C LYS A 79 -12.98 14.24 -12.23
N ILE A 80 -12.81 13.47 -11.15
CA ILE A 80 -13.81 13.31 -10.10
C ILE A 80 -13.43 14.03 -8.79
N ARG A 81 -12.27 14.70 -8.76
CA ARG A 81 -11.73 15.40 -7.59
C ARG A 81 -12.61 16.48 -6.97
N SER A 82 -13.72 16.83 -7.61
CA SER A 82 -14.69 17.83 -7.13
C SER A 82 -16.09 17.29 -6.98
N LYS A 83 -16.24 15.97 -7.01
CA LYS A 83 -17.50 15.28 -6.78
C LYS A 83 -17.74 15.13 -5.28
N PRO A 84 -19.01 15.17 -4.84
CA PRO A 84 -19.34 14.92 -3.45
C PRO A 84 -19.11 13.46 -3.06
N TYR A 85 -18.98 13.20 -1.76
CA TYR A 85 -19.12 11.86 -1.23
C TYR A 85 -20.56 11.37 -1.36
N ILE A 86 -20.74 10.16 -1.89
CA ILE A 86 -22.02 9.45 -1.89
C ILE A 86 -21.72 8.00 -1.55
N TYR A 87 -22.30 7.48 -0.48
CA TYR A 87 -22.17 6.07 -0.11
C TYR A 87 -22.65 5.15 -1.25
N GLY A 88 -21.80 4.21 -1.68
CA GLY A 88 -22.05 3.35 -2.85
C GLY A 88 -21.77 4.00 -4.20
N GLY A 89 -21.39 5.29 -4.22
CA GLY A 89 -21.14 6.04 -5.44
C GLY A 89 -19.95 5.48 -6.22
N GLY A 90 -20.14 5.26 -7.52
CA GLY A 90 -19.10 4.71 -8.41
C GLY A 90 -19.06 3.18 -8.51
N HIS A 91 -19.90 2.45 -7.76
CA HIS A 91 -19.93 0.98 -7.82
C HIS A 91 -20.85 0.41 -8.92
N ALA A 92 -21.97 1.06 -9.19
CA ALA A 92 -22.91 0.61 -10.23
C ALA A 92 -22.54 1.10 -11.64
N ARG A 93 -21.77 2.19 -11.73
CA ARG A 93 -21.34 2.82 -12.99
C ARG A 93 -20.11 3.67 -12.75
N TRP A 94 -19.25 3.77 -13.76
CA TRP A 94 -18.03 4.58 -13.66
C TRP A 94 -18.32 6.06 -13.48
N TYR A 95 -19.24 6.64 -14.25
CA TYR A 95 -19.56 8.06 -14.17
C TYR A 95 -20.81 8.27 -13.32
N ASP A 96 -20.61 8.72 -12.08
CA ASP A 96 -21.68 8.90 -11.11
C ASP A 96 -21.78 10.36 -10.61
N ARG A 97 -22.81 10.63 -9.82
CA ARG A 97 -23.05 11.94 -9.20
C ARG A 97 -22.07 12.26 -8.08
N GLY A 98 -21.53 11.23 -7.44
CA GLY A 98 -20.58 11.28 -6.33
C GLY A 98 -19.94 9.91 -6.13
N TYR A 99 -18.92 9.85 -5.29
CA TYR A 99 -18.12 8.63 -5.09
C TYR A 99 -17.89 8.38 -3.61
N ASP A 100 -17.98 7.12 -3.19
CA ASP A 100 -17.48 6.73 -1.87
C ASP A 100 -15.95 6.50 -1.90
N CYS A 101 -15.38 6.13 -0.76
CA CYS A 101 -13.95 5.92 -0.60
C CYS A 101 -13.41 4.91 -1.63
N SER A 102 -13.95 3.70 -1.63
CA SER A 102 -13.55 2.61 -2.52
C SER A 102 -13.92 2.83 -3.99
N GLY A 103 -15.05 3.49 -4.27
CA GLY A 103 -15.48 3.89 -5.61
C GLY A 103 -14.56 4.95 -6.20
N SER A 104 -14.06 5.87 -5.38
CA SER A 104 -13.11 6.89 -5.81
C SER A 104 -11.73 6.31 -6.16
N VAL A 105 -11.23 5.37 -5.35
CA VAL A 105 -9.99 4.62 -5.62
C VAL A 105 -10.17 3.78 -6.88
N SER A 106 -11.29 3.07 -6.98
CA SER A 106 -11.62 2.23 -8.13
C SER A 106 -11.68 3.02 -9.44
N PHE A 107 -12.30 4.20 -9.43
CA PHE A 107 -12.38 5.07 -10.61
C PHE A 107 -11.00 5.53 -11.09
N ALA A 108 -10.12 5.90 -10.16
CA ALA A 108 -8.74 6.26 -10.47
C ALA A 108 -7.99 5.07 -11.10
N LEU A 109 -8.04 3.90 -10.46
CA LEU A 109 -7.38 2.68 -10.94
C LEU A 109 -7.92 2.19 -12.30
N HIS A 110 -9.22 2.35 -12.54
CA HIS A 110 -9.85 2.07 -13.83
C HIS A 110 -9.26 2.95 -14.94
N GLY A 111 -8.98 4.22 -14.66
CA GLY A 111 -8.27 5.12 -15.59
C GLY A 111 -6.90 4.59 -16.03
N GLY A 112 -6.18 3.92 -15.13
CA GLY A 112 -4.93 3.22 -15.40
C GLY A 112 -5.08 1.83 -16.00
N ARG A 113 -6.32 1.38 -16.26
CA ARG A 113 -6.66 0.02 -16.68
C ARG A 113 -6.18 -1.05 -15.68
N PHE A 114 -6.13 -0.72 -14.39
CA PHE A 114 -5.81 -1.69 -13.33
C PHE A 114 -7.04 -2.41 -12.82
N LEU A 115 -8.23 -1.85 -13.05
CA LEU A 115 -9.51 -2.47 -12.70
C LEU A 115 -10.46 -2.47 -13.90
N ALA A 116 -11.09 -3.63 -14.12
CA ALA A 116 -12.17 -3.80 -15.09
C ALA A 116 -13.55 -3.48 -14.49
N SER A 117 -13.69 -3.62 -13.18
CA SER A 117 -14.90 -3.32 -12.39
C SER A 117 -14.50 -2.66 -11.06
N PRO A 118 -15.38 -1.82 -10.47
CA PRO A 118 -15.09 -1.24 -9.16
C PRO A 118 -15.08 -2.32 -8.08
N LEU A 119 -14.28 -2.08 -7.03
CA LEU A 119 -14.14 -2.97 -5.89
C LEU A 119 -14.55 -2.23 -4.61
N PRO A 120 -15.35 -2.85 -3.72
CA PRO A 120 -15.56 -2.33 -2.36
C PRO A 120 -14.26 -2.39 -1.55
N SER A 121 -14.17 -1.60 -0.47
CA SER A 121 -12.94 -1.47 0.33
C SER A 121 -12.41 -2.82 0.82
N GLY A 122 -13.27 -3.69 1.33
CA GLY A 122 -12.84 -5.03 1.79
C GLY A 122 -12.23 -5.90 0.69
N SER A 123 -12.65 -5.74 -0.57
CA SER A 123 -12.05 -6.46 -1.70
C SER A 123 -10.73 -5.85 -2.15
N LEU A 124 -10.47 -4.57 -1.85
CA LEU A 124 -9.19 -3.94 -2.13
C LEU A 124 -8.07 -4.45 -1.19
N GLU A 125 -8.40 -5.06 -0.06
CA GLU A 125 -7.41 -5.66 0.87
C GLU A 125 -6.65 -6.83 0.25
N SER A 126 -7.23 -7.49 -0.76
CA SER A 126 -6.65 -8.66 -1.46
C SER A 126 -6.37 -8.39 -2.94
N TRP A 127 -6.48 -7.14 -3.38
CA TRP A 127 -6.24 -6.75 -4.77
C TRP A 127 -4.75 -6.74 -5.11
N GLU A 128 -4.37 -7.33 -6.25
CA GLU A 128 -2.99 -7.34 -6.81
C GLU A 128 -1.91 -7.82 -5.82
N GLU A 129 -0.79 -7.11 -5.65
CA GLU A 129 0.36 -7.55 -4.85
C GLU A 129 0.34 -6.95 -3.43
N GLU A 130 0.93 -7.68 -2.48
CA GLU A 130 1.04 -7.24 -1.09
C GLU A 130 2.08 -6.13 -0.90
N GLY A 131 1.78 -5.20 0.00
CA GLY A 131 2.70 -4.15 0.42
C GLY A 131 2.60 -2.87 -0.40
N GLU A 132 3.50 -1.93 -0.10
CA GLU A 132 3.54 -0.62 -0.73
C GLU A 132 4.21 -0.68 -2.12
N GLY A 133 3.55 -0.09 -3.11
CA GLY A 133 4.09 0.08 -4.45
C GLY A 133 4.94 1.34 -4.57
N ARG A 134 5.71 1.46 -5.64
CA ARG A 134 6.61 2.61 -5.82
C ARG A 134 5.91 3.80 -6.44
N TRP A 135 4.86 3.55 -7.23
CA TRP A 135 4.03 4.59 -7.85
C TRP A 135 2.63 4.65 -7.25
N ILE A 136 2.04 3.51 -6.89
CA ILE A 136 0.66 3.43 -6.43
C ILE A 136 0.63 2.48 -5.24
N THR A 137 0.12 2.96 -4.10
CA THR A 137 -0.25 2.11 -2.98
C THR A 137 -1.70 2.37 -2.65
N VAL A 138 -2.53 1.34 -2.65
CA VAL A 138 -3.88 1.36 -2.10
C VAL A 138 -3.79 0.89 -0.66
N TYR A 139 -4.39 1.66 0.23
CA TYR A 139 -4.56 1.28 1.62
C TYR A 139 -6.04 1.02 1.84
N ALA A 140 -6.37 -0.19 2.26
CA ALA A 140 -7.76 -0.62 2.43
C ALA A 140 -7.98 -1.37 3.75
N ASN A 141 -9.19 -1.27 4.27
CA ASN A 141 -9.73 -2.10 5.35
C ASN A 141 -11.25 -2.22 5.17
N PRO A 142 -11.98 -2.96 6.04
CA PRO A 142 -13.42 -3.15 5.88
C PRO A 142 -14.24 -1.86 5.91
N GLY A 143 -13.72 -0.75 6.45
CA GLY A 143 -14.44 0.51 6.61
C GLY A 143 -14.04 1.63 5.63
N HIS A 144 -12.83 1.60 5.06
CA HIS A 144 -12.33 2.69 4.25
C HIS A 144 -11.26 2.23 3.24
N ALA A 145 -11.14 2.97 2.14
CA ALA A 145 -10.07 2.80 1.19
C ALA A 145 -9.59 4.16 0.66
N TYR A 146 -8.28 4.31 0.51
CA TYR A 146 -7.65 5.46 -0.13
C TYR A 146 -6.39 4.99 -0.87
N ALA A 147 -5.74 5.89 -1.61
CA ALA A 147 -4.51 5.56 -2.31
C ALA A 147 -3.46 6.65 -2.16
N VAL A 148 -2.18 6.27 -2.21
CA VAL A 148 -1.06 7.18 -2.44
C VAL A 148 -0.60 6.95 -3.88
N ILE A 149 -0.70 7.98 -4.72
CA ILE A 149 -0.39 7.91 -6.15
C ILE A 149 0.68 8.95 -6.46
N ALA A 150 1.84 8.49 -6.93
CA ALA A 150 3.04 9.29 -7.15
C ALA A 150 3.37 10.18 -5.92
N GLY A 151 3.23 9.61 -4.72
CA GLY A 151 3.54 10.26 -3.45
C GLY A 151 2.52 11.27 -2.93
N VAL A 152 1.32 11.35 -3.52
CA VAL A 152 0.23 12.23 -3.05
C VAL A 152 -1.01 11.41 -2.72
N ARG A 153 -1.68 11.75 -1.62
CA ARG A 153 -2.83 10.99 -1.11
C ARG A 153 -4.10 11.36 -1.88
N TRP A 154 -4.78 10.35 -2.40
CA TRP A 154 -6.12 10.37 -2.95
C TRP A 154 -7.09 9.74 -1.96
N ASP A 155 -7.97 10.55 -1.37
CA ASP A 155 -8.84 10.12 -0.26
C ASP A 155 -10.20 10.81 -0.38
N THR A 156 -11.20 10.31 0.34
CA THR A 156 -12.49 10.98 0.52
C THR A 156 -12.69 11.57 1.90
N SER A 157 -11.66 11.50 2.75
CA SER A 157 -11.66 11.96 4.13
C SER A 157 -10.43 12.82 4.42
N GLY A 158 -10.58 13.74 5.39
CA GLY A 158 -9.49 14.60 5.84
C GLY A 158 -9.42 15.97 5.16
N ASP A 159 -10.55 16.48 4.65
CA ASP A 159 -10.69 17.89 4.29
C ASP A 159 -11.01 18.72 5.54
N GLU A 160 -10.31 19.85 5.72
CA GLU A 160 -10.61 20.82 6.76
C GLU A 160 -11.97 21.49 6.45
N GLY A 161 -12.91 21.46 7.40
CA GLY A 161 -14.23 22.09 7.24
C GLY A 161 -15.39 21.14 6.89
N GLY A 162 -15.18 19.83 6.89
CA GLY A 162 -16.25 18.84 6.73
C GLY A 162 -16.70 18.63 5.28
N GLU A 163 -15.93 19.14 4.31
CA GLU A 163 -16.06 18.69 2.93
C GLU A 163 -15.78 17.19 2.85
N THR A 164 -16.56 16.49 2.02
CA THR A 164 -16.43 15.05 1.84
C THR A 164 -16.44 14.73 0.35
N GLY A 165 -15.70 13.71 -0.04
CA GLY A 165 -15.61 13.25 -1.42
C GLY A 165 -14.17 13.28 -1.93
N PRO A 166 -13.92 12.82 -3.16
CA PRO A 166 -12.56 12.51 -3.60
C PRO A 166 -11.70 13.76 -3.73
N ARG A 167 -10.57 13.83 -3.03
CA ARG A 167 -9.60 14.94 -3.06
C ARG A 167 -8.17 14.46 -3.04
N TRP A 168 -7.29 15.35 -3.49
CA TRP A 168 -5.85 15.20 -3.32
C TRP A 168 -5.40 15.94 -2.06
N HIS A 169 -4.60 15.27 -1.23
CA HIS A 169 -4.02 15.84 -0.01
C HIS A 169 -2.50 15.75 -0.07
N SER A 170 -1.83 16.83 0.32
CA SER A 170 -0.38 16.86 0.51
C SER A 170 0.07 16.08 1.75
N GLU A 171 -0.77 16.11 2.80
CA GLU A 171 -0.59 15.37 4.04
C GLU A 171 -0.85 13.87 3.79
N LEU A 172 0.11 13.03 4.17
CA LEU A 172 -0.14 11.60 4.35
C LEU A 172 -0.90 11.39 5.66
N ARG A 173 -1.45 10.19 5.86
CA ARG A 173 -2.06 9.82 7.15
C ARG A 173 -1.28 8.70 7.80
N ASP A 174 -1.64 8.42 9.05
CA ASP A 174 -1.29 7.15 9.66
C ASP A 174 -2.07 6.02 8.97
N ASN A 175 -1.38 4.91 8.75
CA ASN A 175 -1.87 3.78 7.97
C ASN A 175 -2.11 2.55 8.87
N VAL A 176 -2.02 2.69 10.19
CA VAL A 176 -2.34 1.63 11.14
C VAL A 176 -3.76 1.09 10.88
N GLY A 177 -3.85 -0.23 10.77
CA GLY A 177 -5.13 -0.92 10.51
C GLY A 177 -5.56 -0.93 9.03
N TYR A 178 -4.69 -0.52 8.11
CA TYR A 178 -4.89 -0.70 6.66
C TYR A 178 -3.96 -1.76 6.09
N VAL A 179 -4.47 -2.53 5.15
CA VAL A 179 -3.69 -3.42 4.29
C VAL A 179 -3.21 -2.61 3.09
N ALA A 180 -1.90 -2.58 2.88
CA ALA A 180 -1.28 -1.99 1.71
C ALA A 180 -1.25 -2.98 0.55
N ARG A 181 -1.72 -2.54 -0.62
CA ARG A 181 -1.71 -3.28 -1.89
C ARG A 181 -1.25 -2.40 -3.04
N HIS A 182 -0.67 -2.99 -4.07
CA HIS A 182 -0.22 -2.23 -5.24
C HIS A 182 -0.34 -3.05 -6.54
N PRO A 183 -0.44 -2.39 -7.71
CA PRO A 183 -0.44 -3.09 -8.97
C PRO A 183 0.96 -3.61 -9.32
N ALA A 184 1.06 -4.87 -9.76
CA ALA A 184 2.34 -5.49 -10.08
C ALA A 184 3.21 -4.64 -11.04
N GLY A 185 4.43 -4.34 -10.60
CA GLY A 185 5.42 -3.57 -11.37
C GLY A 185 5.30 -2.05 -11.28
N TYR A 186 4.45 -1.50 -10.40
CA TYR A 186 4.24 -0.06 -10.23
C TYR A 186 4.60 0.43 -8.83
#